data_AF-A0A9D2VEF2-F1
#
_entry.id   AF-A0A9D2VEF2-F1
#
_cell.length_a   1.000
_cell.length_b   1.000
_cell.length_c   1.000
_cell.angle_alpha   90.00
_cell.angle_beta   90.00
_cell.angle_gamma   90.00
#
_symmetry.space_group_name_H-M   'P 1'
#
loop_
_entity.id
_entity.type
_entity.pdbx_description
1 polymer ?
#
loop_
_entity_poly.entity_id
_entity_poly.type
_entity_poly.pdbx_seq_one_letter_code
_entity_poly.pdbx_strand_id
1 'polypeptide(L)'
;MIITSLLDTDLYKFSMMQVVLHHFPAAQVQYRYKCRTPNINLHPYIDEIRQEIHALCQLRFNEDELNYLRQLRFIKSDFADFLGLFQLPERCIRVEYGDKPGELSIEVEGPWLHTILFEIPVLAIVNEVYFRNTQPQPDWEEGRRRLQSKMELVLTDADLIDFKIAEYGTRRRFSKAWHNEVVATLKSTMGAHFAGTSNVLMAKNHSVLPLGTMAHEYLQACQALGPRLRDSQIYAFEVWA
;
A
#
# COMPACT_ATOMS: atom_id res chain seq x y z
N MET A 1 -2.03 14.62 9.50
CA MET A 1 -2.63 13.34 9.07
C MET A 1 -2.41 13.13 7.57
N ILE A 2 -1.52 12.21 7.22
CA ILE A 2 -1.14 11.81 5.86
C ILE A 2 -2.16 10.82 5.29
N ILE A 3 -2.48 9.79 6.07
CA ILE A 3 -3.46 8.77 5.70
C ILE A 3 -4.79 9.14 6.31
N THR A 4 -5.80 9.35 5.46
CA THR A 4 -7.14 9.81 5.88
C THR A 4 -8.23 8.78 5.62
N SER A 5 -7.88 7.62 5.08
CA SER A 5 -8.78 6.52 4.74
C SER A 5 -8.00 5.21 4.71
N LEU A 6 -8.61 4.12 5.16
CA LEU A 6 -8.01 2.78 5.08
C LEU A 6 -8.02 2.21 3.65
N LEU A 7 -8.71 2.85 2.70
CA LEU A 7 -8.57 2.56 1.26
C LEU A 7 -7.29 3.13 0.65
N ASP A 8 -6.55 4.00 1.36
CA ASP A 8 -5.27 4.56 0.87
C ASP A 8 -4.13 3.52 1.01
N THR A 9 -4.33 2.38 0.34
CA THR A 9 -3.47 1.20 0.34
C THR A 9 -3.61 0.46 -0.99
N ASP A 10 -2.75 -0.52 -1.23
CA ASP A 10 -2.74 -1.30 -2.48
C ASP A 10 -3.81 -2.42 -2.44
N LEU A 11 -4.49 -2.68 -3.57
CA LEU A 11 -5.57 -3.68 -3.68
C LEU A 11 -5.18 -5.07 -3.17
N TYR A 12 -3.94 -5.49 -3.44
CA TYR A 12 -3.46 -6.83 -3.06
C TYR A 12 -3.54 -7.07 -1.54
N LYS A 13 -3.56 -6.01 -0.74
CA LYS A 13 -3.74 -6.11 0.71
C LYS A 13 -5.14 -6.60 1.08
N PHE A 14 -6.18 -6.16 0.37
CA PHE A 14 -7.53 -6.64 0.60
C PHE A 14 -7.72 -8.07 0.11
N SER A 15 -7.24 -8.40 -1.09
CA SER A 15 -7.37 -9.76 -1.63
C SER A 15 -6.63 -10.78 -0.75
N MET A 16 -5.42 -10.48 -0.30
CA MET A 16 -4.70 -11.35 0.64
C MET A 16 -5.37 -11.39 2.01
N MET A 17 -5.80 -10.25 2.57
CA MET A 17 -6.46 -10.23 3.88
C MET A 17 -7.75 -11.06 3.89
N GLN A 18 -8.50 -11.07 2.80
CA GLN A 18 -9.66 -11.96 2.65
C GLN A 18 -9.26 -13.44 2.70
N VAL A 19 -8.19 -13.83 2.00
CA VAL A 19 -7.65 -15.20 2.07
C VAL A 19 -7.21 -15.53 3.50
N VAL A 20 -6.56 -14.60 4.20
CA VAL A 20 -6.16 -14.77 5.60
C VAL A 20 -7.38 -14.97 6.50
N LEU A 21 -8.47 -14.20 6.31
CA LEU A 21 -9.71 -14.37 7.07
C LEU A 21 -10.29 -15.78 6.88
N HIS A 22 -10.34 -16.27 5.64
CA HIS A 22 -11.01 -17.53 5.30
C HIS A 22 -10.17 -18.78 5.59
N HIS A 23 -8.85 -18.70 5.47
CA HIS A 23 -7.97 -19.86 5.54
C HIS A 23 -7.00 -19.85 6.73
N PHE A 24 -6.58 -18.66 7.18
CA PHE A 24 -5.52 -18.50 8.18
C PHE A 24 -5.86 -17.55 9.33
N PRO A 25 -7.07 -17.58 9.92
CA PRO A 25 -7.51 -16.55 10.87
C PRO A 25 -6.69 -16.52 12.17
N ALA A 26 -6.05 -17.63 12.53
CA ALA A 26 -5.22 -17.76 13.74
C ALA A 26 -3.73 -17.44 13.50
N ALA A 27 -3.30 -17.22 12.26
CA ALA A 27 -1.89 -17.02 11.93
C ALA A 27 -1.30 -15.79 12.65
N GLN A 28 -0.10 -15.93 13.18
CA GLN A 28 0.69 -14.84 13.77
C GLN A 28 1.86 -14.50 12.87
N VAL A 29 2.18 -13.22 12.75
CA VAL A 29 3.26 -12.72 11.90
C VAL A 29 4.02 -11.61 12.59
N GLN A 30 5.24 -11.37 12.11
CA GLN A 30 6.05 -10.22 12.46
C GLN A 30 6.58 -9.56 11.19
N TYR A 31 6.44 -8.23 11.09
CA TYR A 31 7.03 -7.40 10.04
C TYR A 31 8.06 -6.47 10.66
N ARG A 32 9.13 -6.19 9.91
CA ARG A 32 10.16 -5.21 10.29
C ARG A 32 10.39 -4.22 9.16
N TYR A 33 10.36 -2.93 9.49
CA TYR A 33 10.77 -1.86 8.60
C TYR A 33 12.28 -1.90 8.37
N LYS A 34 12.70 -1.54 7.16
CA LYS A 34 14.12 -1.37 6.83
C LYS A 34 14.29 -0.26 5.80
N CYS A 35 14.94 0.83 6.21
CA CYS A 35 15.51 1.79 5.26
C CYS A 35 16.72 1.16 4.57
N ARG A 36 16.73 1.11 3.24
CA ARG A 36 17.86 0.58 2.45
C ARG A 36 18.70 1.68 1.80
N THR A 37 18.20 2.92 1.82
CA THR A 37 18.91 4.06 1.26
C THR A 37 19.98 4.50 2.26
N PRO A 38 21.25 4.55 1.86
CA PRO A 38 22.33 4.98 2.75
C PRO A 38 22.17 6.46 3.12
N ASN A 39 22.73 6.86 4.27
CA ASN A 39 22.80 8.25 4.73
C ASN A 39 21.46 8.95 4.95
N ILE A 40 20.37 8.18 5.13
CA ILE A 40 19.08 8.73 5.54
C ILE A 40 19.01 8.78 7.06
N ASN A 41 18.72 9.96 7.61
CA ASN A 41 18.49 10.16 9.03
C ASN A 41 17.00 10.42 9.31
N LEU A 42 16.33 9.47 9.95
CA LEU A 42 14.91 9.56 10.33
C LEU A 42 14.70 9.93 11.81
N HIS A 43 15.76 10.00 12.62
CA HIS A 43 15.65 10.31 14.05
C HIS A 43 14.91 11.63 14.34
N PRO A 44 15.14 12.74 13.60
CA PRO A 44 14.45 14.00 13.88
C PRO A 44 12.93 13.92 13.68
N TYR A 45 12.43 12.93 12.94
CA TYR A 45 11.04 12.84 12.52
C TYR A 45 10.27 11.71 13.21
N ILE A 46 10.89 11.00 14.17
CA ILE A 46 10.29 9.83 14.80
C ILE A 46 8.96 10.14 15.51
N ASP A 47 8.87 11.30 16.16
CA ASP A 47 7.65 11.69 16.88
C ASP A 47 6.51 12.07 15.92
N GLU A 48 6.82 12.68 14.78
CA GLU A 48 5.85 12.92 13.71
C GLU A 48 5.35 11.59 13.13
N ILE A 49 6.26 10.64 12.87
CA ILE A 49 5.90 9.30 12.39
C ILE A 49 5.01 8.57 13.40
N ARG A 50 5.31 8.65 14.70
CA ARG A 50 4.46 8.08 15.77
C ARG A 50 3.08 8.70 15.78
N GLN A 51 2.97 10.01 15.67
CA GLN A 51 1.68 10.71 15.64
C GLN A 51 0.85 10.32 14.41
N GLU A 52 1.48 10.20 13.24
CA GLU A 52 0.81 9.77 12.01
C GLU A 52 0.36 8.29 12.07
N ILE A 53 1.15 7.41 12.69
CA ILE A 53 0.77 6.01 12.93
C ILE A 53 -0.36 5.90 13.97
N HIS A 54 -0.31 6.71 15.04
CA HIS A 54 -1.39 6.79 16.01
C HIS A 54 -2.70 7.22 15.33
N ALA A 55 -2.64 8.26 14.51
CA ALA A 55 -3.76 8.76 13.71
C ALA A 55 -4.30 7.69 12.74
N LEU A 56 -3.42 6.95 12.05
CA LEU A 56 -3.78 5.81 11.20
C LEU A 56 -4.56 4.75 11.99
N CYS A 57 -4.14 4.44 13.23
CA CYS A 57 -4.82 3.47 14.08
C CYS A 57 -6.22 3.90 14.52
N GLN A 58 -6.55 5.20 14.46
CA GLN A 58 -7.89 5.70 14.79
C GLN A 58 -8.89 5.59 13.63
N LEU A 59 -8.43 5.29 12.41
CA LEU A 59 -9.31 5.23 11.25
C LEU A 59 -10.29 4.05 11.30
N ARG A 60 -11.41 4.22 10.61
CA ARG A 60 -12.42 3.20 10.28
C ARG A 60 -12.78 3.31 8.82
N PHE A 61 -13.22 2.20 8.24
CA PHE A 61 -13.93 2.27 6.97
C PHE A 61 -15.27 2.97 7.17
N ASN A 62 -15.65 3.83 6.23
CA ASN A 62 -17.00 4.36 6.17
C ASN A 62 -17.88 3.54 5.21
N GLU A 63 -19.20 3.74 5.26
CA GLU A 63 -20.15 2.98 4.44
C GLU A 63 -19.91 3.12 2.93
N ASP A 64 -19.53 4.30 2.45
CA ASP A 64 -19.25 4.54 1.02
C ASP A 64 -18.00 3.78 0.55
N GLU A 65 -16.98 3.67 1.41
CA GLU A 65 -15.79 2.86 1.15
C GLU A 65 -16.10 1.36 1.14
N LEU A 66 -16.91 0.88 2.08
CA LEU A 66 -17.34 -0.52 2.13
C LEU A 66 -18.21 -0.88 0.92
N ASN A 67 -19.12 0.01 0.53
CA ASN A 67 -19.97 -0.18 -0.65
C ASN A 67 -19.15 -0.24 -1.94
N TYR A 68 -18.11 0.59 -2.08
CA TYR A 68 -17.17 0.48 -3.19
C TYR A 68 -16.46 -0.88 -3.20
N LEU A 69 -15.96 -1.36 -2.05
CA LEU A 69 -15.32 -2.68 -1.97
C LEU A 69 -16.28 -3.81 -2.34
N ARG A 70 -17.55 -3.75 -1.89
CA ARG A 70 -18.59 -4.75 -2.23
C ARG A 70 -18.91 -4.82 -3.72
N GLN A 71 -18.65 -3.76 -4.50
CA GLN A 71 -18.82 -3.78 -5.96
C GLN A 71 -17.72 -4.58 -6.68
N LEU A 72 -16.58 -4.81 -6.03
CA LEU A 72 -15.51 -5.62 -6.60
C LEU A 72 -15.92 -7.09 -6.58
N ARG A 73 -16.08 -7.69 -7.76
CA ARG A 73 -16.62 -9.06 -7.96
C ARG A 73 -15.98 -10.18 -7.11
N PHE A 74 -14.76 -9.97 -6.61
CA PHE A 74 -13.96 -10.93 -5.85
C PHE A 74 -13.95 -10.66 -4.35
N ILE A 75 -14.52 -9.54 -3.89
CA ILE A 75 -14.70 -9.23 -2.47
C ILE A 75 -16.00 -9.87 -1.99
N LYS A 76 -15.91 -10.77 -1.02
CA LYS A 76 -17.08 -11.44 -0.42
C LYS A 76 -17.74 -10.53 0.61
N SER A 77 -19.06 -10.68 0.77
CA SER A 77 -19.84 -9.82 1.68
C SER A 77 -19.40 -9.94 3.13
N ASP A 78 -19.08 -11.16 3.59
CA ASP A 78 -18.60 -11.42 4.95
C ASP A 78 -17.26 -10.74 5.24
N PHE A 79 -16.35 -10.68 4.25
CA PHE A 79 -15.11 -9.92 4.38
C PHE A 79 -15.37 -8.40 4.44
N ALA A 80 -16.26 -7.87 3.61
CA ALA A 80 -16.64 -6.46 3.67
C ALA A 80 -17.30 -6.10 5.02
N ASP A 81 -18.14 -6.99 5.57
CA ASP A 81 -18.77 -6.80 6.88
C ASP A 81 -17.74 -6.84 8.02
N PHE A 82 -16.75 -7.74 7.92
CA PHE A 82 -15.60 -7.74 8.81
C PHE A 82 -14.82 -6.42 8.76
N LEU A 83 -14.59 -5.85 7.57
CA LEU A 83 -13.93 -4.55 7.42
C LEU A 83 -14.73 -3.43 8.09
N GLY A 84 -16.06 -3.50 8.14
CA GLY A 84 -16.90 -2.54 8.86
C GLY A 84 -16.63 -2.47 10.36
N LEU A 85 -16.14 -3.56 10.96
CA LEU A 85 -15.74 -3.62 12.37
C LEU A 85 -14.23 -3.42 12.58
N PHE A 86 -13.47 -3.37 11.51
CA PHE A 86 -12.02 -3.39 11.55
C PHE A 86 -11.42 -2.08 12.07
N GLN A 87 -10.41 -2.22 12.94
CA GLN A 87 -9.49 -1.16 13.34
C GLN A 87 -8.07 -1.73 13.38
N LEU A 88 -7.09 -0.95 12.94
CA LEU A 88 -5.68 -1.28 13.13
C LEU A 88 -5.34 -1.28 14.63
N PRO A 89 -4.87 -2.41 15.19
CA PRO A 89 -4.57 -2.49 16.62
C PRO A 89 -3.23 -1.80 16.92
N GLU A 90 -3.26 -0.60 17.49
CA GLU A 90 -2.05 0.17 17.83
C GLU A 90 -1.06 -0.60 18.72
N ARG A 91 -1.57 -1.47 19.61
CA ARG A 91 -0.74 -2.36 20.45
C ARG A 91 0.18 -3.31 19.66
N CYS A 92 -0.10 -3.54 18.38
CA CYS A 92 0.66 -4.42 17.51
C CYS A 92 1.79 -3.72 16.77
N ILE A 93 1.96 -2.40 16.88
CA ILE A 93 3.02 -1.65 16.21
C ILE A 93 3.90 -0.91 17.22
N ARG A 94 5.22 -1.00 17.05
CA ARG A 94 6.21 -0.30 17.86
C ARG A 94 7.12 0.52 16.96
N VAL A 95 7.38 1.76 17.36
CA VAL A 95 8.21 2.71 16.61
C VAL A 95 9.30 3.23 17.55
N GLU A 96 10.54 2.84 17.26
CA GLU A 96 11.71 3.05 18.11
C GLU A 96 12.89 3.57 17.30
N TYR A 97 13.91 4.09 17.99
CA TYR A 97 15.19 4.38 17.35
C TYR A 97 15.84 3.07 16.91
N GLY A 98 16.48 3.07 15.73
CA GLY A 98 17.22 1.91 15.25
C GLY A 98 18.57 1.74 15.96
N ASP A 99 19.24 0.63 15.65
CA ASP A 99 20.53 0.28 16.27
C ASP A 99 21.66 1.26 15.90
N LYS A 100 21.57 1.90 14.74
CA LYS A 100 22.57 2.86 14.25
C LYS A 100 22.06 4.29 14.26
N PRO A 101 22.95 5.30 14.36
CA PRO A 101 22.58 6.70 14.24
C PRO A 101 21.78 7.00 12.96
N GLY A 102 20.57 7.51 13.15
CA GLY A 102 19.65 7.89 12.07
C GLY A 102 18.71 6.78 11.61
N GLU A 103 18.89 5.54 12.04
CA GLU A 103 18.01 4.43 11.69
C GLU A 103 16.69 4.49 12.46
N LEU A 104 15.62 4.02 11.82
CA LEU A 104 14.29 3.90 12.42
C LEU A 104 13.95 2.42 12.53
N SER A 105 13.51 1.98 13.71
CA SER A 105 12.93 0.65 13.91
C SER A 105 11.41 0.76 13.95
N ILE A 106 10.74 0.02 13.06
CA ILE A 106 9.30 -0.20 13.16
C ILE A 106 9.07 -1.70 13.11
N GLU A 107 8.44 -2.22 14.14
CA GLU A 107 8.04 -3.62 14.23
C GLU A 107 6.52 -3.72 14.32
N VAL A 108 5.94 -4.64 13.56
CA VAL A 108 4.53 -4.98 13.66
C VAL A 108 4.42 -6.45 14.00
N GLU A 109 3.77 -6.79 15.11
CA GLU A 109 3.62 -8.16 15.59
C GLU A 109 2.19 -8.43 16.06
N GLY A 110 1.60 -9.53 15.61
CA GLY A 110 0.26 -9.95 16.00
C GLY A 110 -0.44 -10.84 14.98
N PRO A 111 -1.78 -10.99 15.09
CA PRO A 111 -2.55 -11.80 14.16
C PRO A 111 -2.47 -11.23 12.75
N TRP A 112 -2.11 -12.07 11.78
CA TRP A 112 -1.90 -11.66 10.38
C TRP A 112 -3.10 -10.91 9.82
N LEU A 113 -4.31 -11.41 10.11
CA LEU A 113 -5.58 -10.79 9.74
C LEU A 113 -5.68 -9.33 10.18
N HIS A 114 -5.15 -8.99 11.36
CA HIS A 114 -5.26 -7.65 11.93
C HIS A 114 -4.06 -6.74 11.61
N THR A 115 -2.92 -7.31 11.21
CA THR A 115 -1.68 -6.57 11.00
C THR A 115 -1.32 -6.36 9.52
N ILE A 116 -1.90 -7.13 8.59
CA ILE A 116 -1.55 -7.12 7.16
C ILE A 116 -1.71 -5.73 6.50
N LEU A 117 -2.67 -4.92 6.97
CA LEU A 117 -2.95 -3.58 6.45
C LEU A 117 -1.97 -2.50 6.94
N PHE A 118 -1.03 -2.79 7.85
CA PHE A 118 -0.02 -1.80 8.27
C PHE A 118 1.01 -1.48 7.18
N GLU A 119 1.42 -2.44 6.33
CA GLU A 119 2.59 -2.30 5.46
C GLU A 119 2.56 -1.01 4.61
N ILE A 120 1.53 -0.85 3.79
CA ILE A 120 1.50 0.22 2.78
C ILE A 120 1.31 1.60 3.43
N PRO A 121 0.33 1.81 4.33
CA PRO A 121 0.15 3.09 5.00
C PRO A 121 1.38 3.52 5.81
N VAL A 122 2.02 2.60 6.56
CA VAL A 122 3.23 2.92 7.34
C VAL A 122 4.38 3.33 6.44
N LEU A 123 4.62 2.62 5.33
CA LEU A 123 5.66 3.00 4.37
C LEU A 123 5.38 4.37 3.73
N ALA A 124 4.13 4.64 3.36
CA ALA A 124 3.72 5.93 2.81
C ALA A 124 3.88 7.07 3.82
N ILE A 125 3.54 6.85 5.11
CA ILE A 125 3.76 7.81 6.20
C ILE A 125 5.23 8.14 6.34
N VAL A 126 6.10 7.14 6.51
CA VAL A 126 7.54 7.36 6.72
C VAL A 126 8.13 8.14 5.55
N ASN A 127 7.76 7.79 4.32
CA ASN A 127 8.29 8.42 3.12
C ASN A 127 7.80 9.87 2.97
N GLU A 128 6.52 10.13 3.22
CA GLU A 128 5.95 11.48 3.10
C GLU A 128 6.40 12.41 4.24
N VAL A 129 6.54 11.92 5.48
CA VAL A 129 7.17 12.68 6.58
C VAL A 129 8.60 13.08 6.21
N TYR A 130 9.39 12.14 5.68
CA TYR A 130 10.76 12.43 5.25
C TYR A 130 10.81 13.53 4.18
N PHE A 131 10.00 13.44 3.13
CA PHE A 131 10.01 14.42 2.04
C PHE A 131 9.42 15.78 2.43
N ARG A 132 8.39 15.83 3.28
CA ARG A 132 7.84 17.09 3.80
C ARG A 132 8.88 17.89 4.59
N ASN A 133 9.74 17.21 5.35
CA ASN A 133 10.76 17.86 6.15
C ASN A 133 12.05 18.18 5.37
N THR A 134 12.45 17.32 4.43
CA THR A 134 13.69 17.51 3.65
C THR A 134 13.51 18.33 2.38
N GLN A 135 12.28 18.39 1.85
CA GLN A 135 11.90 19.12 0.64
C GLN A 135 10.64 19.97 0.93
N PRO A 136 10.72 20.96 1.83
CA PRO A 136 9.56 21.77 2.23
C PRO A 136 8.99 22.62 1.08
N GLN A 137 9.80 22.88 0.05
CA GLN A 137 9.40 23.54 -1.20
C GLN A 137 9.71 22.62 -2.38
N PRO A 138 8.85 21.62 -2.66
CA PRO A 138 9.07 20.71 -3.78
C PRO A 138 8.97 21.46 -5.11
N ASP A 139 9.85 21.12 -6.04
CA ASP A 139 9.77 21.58 -7.42
C ASP A 139 8.70 20.78 -8.19
N TRP A 140 7.45 21.24 -8.07
CA TRP A 140 6.31 20.61 -8.74
C TRP A 140 6.37 20.72 -10.25
N GLU A 141 6.96 21.79 -10.78
CA GLU A 141 7.09 21.99 -12.23
C GLU A 141 8.05 20.97 -12.82
N GLU A 142 9.19 20.72 -12.17
CA GLU A 142 10.11 19.67 -12.58
C GLU A 142 9.46 18.28 -12.47
N GLY A 143 8.65 18.04 -11.42
CA GLY A 143 7.85 16.82 -11.28
C GLY A 143 6.92 16.59 -12.47
N ARG A 144 6.14 17.62 -12.84
CA ARG A 144 5.21 17.58 -13.99
C ARG A 144 5.94 17.41 -15.30
N ARG A 145 7.03 18.16 -15.52
CA ARG A 145 7.86 18.06 -16.71
C ARG A 145 8.39 16.64 -16.91
N ARG A 146 8.92 16.02 -15.83
CA ARG A 146 9.40 14.63 -15.88
C ARG A 146 8.28 13.63 -16.15
N LEU A 147 7.10 13.82 -15.58
CA LEU A 147 5.94 12.97 -15.84
C LEU A 147 5.53 13.06 -17.31
N GLN A 148 5.39 14.28 -17.83
CA GLN A 148 5.02 14.55 -19.22
C GLN A 148 6.03 13.94 -20.20
N SER A 149 7.33 14.20 -20.02
CA SER A 149 8.36 13.64 -20.90
C SER A 149 8.36 12.11 -20.92
N LYS A 150 8.02 11.44 -19.81
CA LYS A 150 7.90 9.97 -19.78
C LYS A 150 6.66 9.46 -20.50
N MET A 151 5.54 10.18 -20.40
CA MET A 151 4.31 9.82 -21.13
C MET A 151 4.51 9.98 -22.64
N GLU A 152 5.23 11.02 -23.06
CA GLU A 152 5.55 11.28 -24.48
C GLU A 152 6.33 10.14 -25.14
N LEU A 153 7.23 9.47 -24.41
CA LEU A 153 7.93 8.27 -24.91
C LEU A 153 6.96 7.16 -25.36
N VAL A 154 5.77 7.08 -24.76
CA VAL A 154 4.76 6.09 -25.12
C VAL A 154 3.82 6.64 -26.18
N LEU A 155 3.32 7.86 -25.98
CA LEU A 155 2.30 8.46 -26.84
C LEU A 155 2.79 8.79 -28.25
N THR A 156 4.10 8.99 -28.43
CA THR A 156 4.68 9.37 -29.72
C THR A 156 5.25 8.18 -30.51
N ASP A 157 5.29 7.00 -29.91
CA ASP A 157 5.81 5.78 -30.53
C ASP A 157 4.66 4.91 -31.04
N ALA A 158 4.56 4.78 -32.36
CA ALA A 158 3.51 4.01 -33.02
C ALA A 158 3.59 2.50 -32.71
N ASP A 159 4.78 1.99 -32.37
CA ASP A 159 4.98 0.57 -32.04
C ASP A 159 4.47 0.24 -30.62
N LEU A 160 4.14 1.25 -29.81
CA LEU A 160 3.68 1.10 -28.44
C LEU A 160 2.16 1.14 -28.27
N ILE A 161 1.39 0.96 -29.36
CA ILE A 161 -0.08 1.01 -29.33
C ILE A 161 -0.72 0.08 -28.28
N ASP A 162 -0.15 -1.11 -28.07
CA ASP A 162 -0.62 -2.11 -27.11
C ASP A 162 0.02 -1.98 -25.72
N PHE A 163 0.95 -1.04 -25.54
CA PHE A 163 1.63 -0.83 -24.26
C PHE A 163 0.66 -0.37 -23.18
N LYS A 164 0.76 -0.97 -21.98
CA LYS A 164 -0.07 -0.64 -20.83
C LYS A 164 0.78 -0.24 -19.63
N ILE A 165 0.32 0.77 -18.90
CA ILE A 165 0.87 1.24 -17.64
C ILE A 165 -0.14 1.00 -16.53
N ALA A 166 0.32 0.35 -15.46
CA ALA A 166 -0.37 0.30 -14.18
C ALA A 166 0.44 1.09 -13.14
N GLU A 167 -0.24 1.85 -12.29
CA GLU A 167 0.38 2.68 -11.27
C GLU A 167 0.47 1.93 -9.92
N TYR A 168 1.68 1.55 -9.48
CA TYR A 168 1.97 0.79 -8.24
C TYR A 168 2.90 1.54 -7.26
N GLY A 169 2.71 2.86 -7.14
CA GLY A 169 3.59 3.80 -6.46
C GLY A 169 3.27 4.12 -5.00
N THR A 170 2.15 3.63 -4.43
CA THR A 170 1.64 4.01 -3.10
C THR A 170 2.72 4.00 -2.01
N ARG A 171 3.43 2.88 -1.87
CA ARG A 171 4.37 2.62 -0.76
C ARG A 171 5.56 3.60 -0.66
N ARG A 172 5.94 4.26 -1.75
CA ARG A 172 7.10 5.16 -1.83
C ARG A 172 6.78 6.47 -2.54
N ARG A 173 5.50 6.87 -2.52
CA ARG A 173 5.08 8.14 -3.09
C ARG A 173 5.75 9.31 -2.38
N PHE A 174 6.10 10.35 -3.13
CA PHE A 174 6.63 11.59 -2.57
C PHE A 174 5.66 12.21 -1.55
N SER A 175 4.40 12.32 -1.95
CA SER A 175 3.28 12.67 -1.07
C SER A 175 1.98 12.12 -1.65
N LYS A 176 0.94 12.05 -0.82
CA LYS A 176 -0.43 11.73 -1.24
C LYS A 176 -0.93 12.67 -2.33
N ALA A 177 -0.66 13.97 -2.18
CA ALA A 177 -1.06 14.99 -3.15
C ALA A 177 -0.41 14.76 -4.52
N TRP A 178 0.91 14.50 -4.52
CA TRP A 178 1.64 14.22 -5.76
C TRP A 178 1.17 12.94 -6.44
N HIS A 179 0.98 11.87 -5.67
CA HIS A 179 0.49 10.60 -6.19
C HIS A 179 -0.90 10.72 -6.80
N ASN A 180 -1.79 11.49 -6.16
CA ASN A 180 -3.10 11.80 -6.73
C ASN A 180 -2.99 12.58 -8.04
N GLU A 181 -2.09 13.57 -8.13
CA GLU A 181 -1.84 14.32 -9.37
C GLU A 181 -1.32 13.42 -10.49
N VAL A 182 -0.40 12.50 -10.18
CA VAL A 182 0.13 11.52 -11.14
C VAL A 182 -1.01 10.63 -11.68
N VAL A 183 -1.84 10.05 -10.81
CA VAL A 183 -2.95 9.18 -11.24
C VAL A 183 -3.97 9.96 -12.08
N ALA A 184 -4.33 11.17 -11.67
CA ALA A 184 -5.24 12.03 -12.42
C ALA A 184 -4.69 12.35 -13.82
N THR A 185 -3.40 12.68 -13.91
CA THR A 185 -2.73 13.01 -15.17
C THR A 185 -2.61 11.79 -16.09
N LEU A 186 -2.25 10.62 -15.55
CA LEU A 186 -2.21 9.38 -16.32
C LEU A 186 -3.59 9.05 -16.89
N LYS A 187 -4.65 9.17 -16.07
CA LYS A 187 -6.03 8.96 -16.52
C LYS A 187 -6.42 9.91 -17.65
N SER A 188 -6.10 11.20 -17.54
CA SER A 188 -6.52 12.20 -18.54
C SER A 188 -5.74 12.10 -19.85
N THR A 189 -4.48 11.68 -19.80
CA THR A 189 -3.54 11.86 -20.92
C THR A 189 -3.16 10.56 -21.62
N MET A 190 -3.10 9.44 -20.90
CA MET A 190 -2.61 8.17 -21.46
C MET A 190 -3.71 7.33 -22.15
N GLY A 191 -4.98 7.70 -22.02
CA GLY A 191 -6.10 7.01 -22.66
C GLY A 191 -6.05 5.49 -22.45
N ALA A 192 -6.07 4.72 -23.53
CA ALA A 192 -6.05 3.25 -23.50
C ALA A 192 -4.74 2.67 -22.92
N HIS A 193 -3.65 3.44 -22.84
CA HIS A 193 -2.41 2.98 -22.24
C HIS A 193 -2.49 2.91 -20.71
N PHE A 194 -3.38 3.66 -20.05
CA PHE A 194 -3.51 3.58 -18.60
C PHE A 194 -4.48 2.48 -18.18
N ALA A 195 -3.94 1.41 -17.58
CA ALA A 195 -4.72 0.27 -17.15
C ALA A 195 -5.44 0.50 -15.80
N GLY A 196 -4.88 1.36 -14.93
CA GLY A 196 -5.40 1.59 -13.58
C GLY A 196 -4.32 1.78 -12.53
N THR A 197 -4.69 1.74 -11.26
CA THR A 197 -3.81 1.96 -10.09
C THR A 197 -4.00 0.86 -9.06
N SER A 198 -2.96 0.51 -8.29
CA SER A 198 -3.15 -0.35 -7.11
C SER A 198 -3.82 0.37 -5.95
N ASN A 199 -3.73 1.70 -5.86
CA ASN A 199 -4.26 2.45 -4.74
C ASN A 199 -5.79 2.46 -4.79
N VAL A 200 -6.43 1.81 -3.82
CA VAL A 200 -7.89 1.58 -3.84
C VAL A 200 -8.67 2.88 -3.67
N LEU A 201 -8.18 3.81 -2.84
CA LEU A 201 -8.79 5.13 -2.67
C LEU A 201 -8.73 5.94 -3.96
N MET A 202 -7.59 5.95 -4.66
CA MET A 202 -7.45 6.67 -5.93
C MET A 202 -8.24 6.00 -7.04
N ALA A 203 -8.29 4.67 -7.07
CA ALA A 203 -9.16 3.93 -7.99
C ALA A 203 -10.62 4.34 -7.83
N LYS A 204 -11.11 4.39 -6.58
CA LYS A 204 -12.46 4.87 -6.24
C LYS A 204 -12.68 6.33 -6.68
N ASN A 205 -11.81 7.24 -6.24
CA ASN A 205 -11.97 8.68 -6.48
C ASN A 205 -11.87 9.08 -7.95
N HIS A 206 -11.02 8.39 -8.71
CA HIS A 206 -10.83 8.65 -10.14
C HIS A 206 -11.66 7.70 -11.02
N SER A 207 -12.47 6.81 -10.45
CA SER A 207 -13.27 5.83 -11.21
C SER A 207 -12.42 5.07 -12.24
N VAL A 208 -11.26 4.58 -11.81
CA VAL A 208 -10.36 3.75 -12.62
C VAL A 208 -10.25 2.35 -12.00
N LEU A 209 -9.78 1.39 -12.79
CA LEU A 209 -9.69 0.00 -12.35
C LEU A 209 -8.67 -0.13 -11.20
N PRO A 210 -9.05 -0.68 -10.03
CA PRO A 210 -8.09 -1.08 -9.01
C PRO A 210 -7.35 -2.35 -9.47
N LEU A 211 -6.02 -2.35 -9.35
CA LEU A 211 -5.16 -3.41 -9.85
C LEU A 211 -4.33 -4.05 -8.71
N GLY A 212 -4.16 -5.36 -8.75
CA GLY A 212 -3.38 -6.07 -7.75
C GLY A 212 -3.34 -7.57 -8.02
N THR A 213 -2.30 -8.22 -7.52
CA THR A 213 -2.09 -9.67 -7.59
C THR A 213 -2.06 -10.25 -6.17
N MET A 214 -1.27 -11.30 -5.94
CA MET A 214 -0.73 -11.64 -4.62
C MET A 214 0.64 -10.99 -4.43
N ALA A 215 1.10 -10.84 -3.18
CA ALA A 215 2.45 -10.41 -2.85
C ALA A 215 3.27 -11.55 -2.23
N HIS A 216 4.58 -11.34 -2.14
CA HIS A 216 5.51 -12.34 -1.60
C HIS A 216 5.21 -12.76 -0.16
N GLU A 217 4.63 -11.88 0.66
CA GLU A 217 4.30 -12.22 2.06
C GLU A 217 3.37 -13.44 2.15
N TYR A 218 2.46 -13.60 1.18
CA TYR A 218 1.53 -14.73 1.15
C TYR A 218 2.26 -16.05 0.91
N LEU A 219 3.18 -16.06 -0.05
CA LEU A 219 4.03 -17.22 -0.35
C LEU A 219 4.97 -17.53 0.83
N GLN A 220 5.52 -16.49 1.46
CA GLN A 220 6.40 -16.62 2.63
C GLN A 220 5.65 -17.18 3.84
N ALA A 221 4.43 -16.72 4.10
CA ALA A 221 3.61 -17.23 5.19
C ALA A 221 3.30 -18.73 5.00
N CYS A 222 3.02 -19.17 3.77
CA CYS A 222 2.79 -20.58 3.46
C CYS A 222 3.98 -21.51 3.75
N GLN A 223 5.19 -20.98 3.95
CA GLN A 223 6.35 -21.76 4.41
C GLN A 223 6.21 -22.22 5.88
N ALA A 224 5.38 -21.53 6.67
CA ALA A 224 5.17 -21.76 8.09
C ALA A 224 3.74 -22.21 8.45
N LEU A 225 2.79 -22.18 7.49
CA LEU A 225 1.36 -22.38 7.75
C LEU A 225 0.85 -23.82 7.54
N GLY A 226 1.73 -24.81 7.40
CA GLY A 226 1.33 -26.22 7.41
C GLY A 226 2.07 -27.17 6.46
N PRO A 227 2.22 -26.86 5.15
CA PRO A 227 2.84 -27.81 4.24
C PRO A 227 4.33 -27.99 4.55
N ARG A 228 4.92 -29.07 4.02
CA ARG A 228 6.39 -29.18 4.00
C ARG A 228 6.94 -28.00 3.21
N LEU A 229 8.09 -27.48 3.61
CA LEU A 229 8.71 -26.31 2.98
C LEU A 229 8.79 -26.44 1.44
N ARG A 230 9.12 -27.63 0.92
CA ARG A 230 9.21 -27.90 -0.52
C ARG A 230 7.87 -27.80 -1.28
N ASP A 231 6.75 -27.99 -0.57
CA ASP A 231 5.39 -27.96 -1.14
C ASP A 231 4.70 -26.60 -0.91
N SER A 232 5.31 -25.70 -0.14
CA SER A 232 4.71 -24.44 0.32
C SER A 232 4.19 -23.54 -0.80
N GLN A 233 4.91 -23.47 -1.93
CA GLN A 233 4.49 -22.64 -3.06
C GLN A 233 3.32 -23.24 -3.83
N ILE A 234 3.29 -24.57 -3.99
CA ILE A 234 2.16 -25.26 -4.63
C ILE A 234 0.90 -25.06 -3.77
N TYR A 235 1.03 -25.30 -2.47
CA TYR A 235 -0.04 -25.07 -1.50
C TYR A 235 -0.56 -23.63 -1.55
N ALA A 236 0.33 -22.63 -1.62
CA ALA A 236 -0.08 -21.24 -1.71
C ALA A 236 -0.93 -20.96 -2.96
N PHE A 237 -0.56 -21.50 -4.13
CA PHE A 237 -1.34 -21.33 -5.35
C PHE A 237 -2.69 -22.05 -5.28
N GLU A 238 -2.74 -23.26 -4.71
CA GLU A 238 -3.98 -24.00 -4.53
C GLU A 238 -4.96 -23.29 -3.58
N VAL A 239 -4.46 -22.65 -2.52
CA VAL A 239 -5.30 -21.88 -1.58
C VAL A 239 -5.73 -20.52 -2.16
N TRP A 240 -4.97 -19.97 -3.11
CA TRP A 240 -5.32 -18.70 -3.76
C TRP A 240 -6.38 -18.85 -4.86
N ALA A 241 -6.38 -19.99 -5.56
CA ALA A 241 -7.23 -20.28 -6.71
C ALA A 241 -8.71 -20.48 -6.31
#